data_AF-A0A971ESP4-F1
#
_entry.id   AF-A0A971ESP4-F1
#
_cell.length_a   1.000
_cell.length_b   1.000
_cell.length_c   1.000
_cell.angle_alpha   90.00
_cell.angle_beta   90.00
_cell.angle_gamma   90.00
#
_symmetry.space_group_name_H-M   'P 1'
#
loop_
_entity.id
_entity.type
_entity.pdbx_description
1 polymer ?
#
loop_
_entity_poly.entity_id
_entity_poly.type
_entity_poly.pdbx_seq_one_letter_code
_entity_poly.pdbx_strand_id
1 'polypeptide(L)' 'MSKLYTIFKQVRNLRLGLEAEIAVGQELNQLILIGYHVYHDFSAENFNIDQVVVGPGGLFAIETKG' A
#
# COMPACT_ATOMS: atom_id res chain seq x y z
N MET A 1 -2.91 -31.51 -1.13
CA MET A 1 -3.89 -30.43 -1.37
C MET A 1 -4.22 -30.37 -2.86
N SER A 2 -5.48 -30.09 -3.22
CA SER A 2 -5.85 -29.91 -4.63
C SER A 2 -5.32 -28.59 -5.21
N LYS A 3 -5.01 -28.56 -6.52
CA LYS A 3 -4.56 -27.34 -7.23
C LYS A 3 -5.52 -26.16 -7.04
N LEU A 4 -6.82 -26.46 -6.98
CA LEU A 4 -7.89 -25.48 -6.75
C LEU A 4 -7.74 -24.77 -5.39
N TYR A 5 -7.47 -25.54 -4.31
CA TYR A 5 -7.28 -24.98 -2.98
C TYR A 5 -6.10 -23.99 -2.94
N THR A 6 -4.98 -24.35 -3.58
CA THR A 6 -3.79 -23.48 -3.63
C THR A 6 -4.09 -22.17 -4.33
N ILE A 7 -4.80 -22.21 -5.45
CA ILE A 7 -5.20 -21.00 -6.19
C ILE A 7 -6.12 -20.12 -5.34
N PHE A 8 -7.13 -20.69 -4.67
CA PHE A 8 -8.01 -19.91 -3.79
C PHE A 8 -7.24 -19.24 -2.65
N LYS A 9 -6.28 -19.95 -2.05
CA LYS A 9 -5.42 -19.39 -1.00
C LYS A 9 -4.58 -18.22 -1.53
N GLN A 10 -4.00 -18.36 -2.72
CA GLN A 10 -3.22 -17.30 -3.37
C GLN A 10 -4.07 -16.07 -3.66
N VAL A 11 -5.24 -16.24 -4.29
CA VAL A 11 -6.16 -15.14 -4.60
C VAL A 11 -6.61 -14.42 -3.33
N ARG A 12 -6.92 -15.17 -2.26
CA ARG A 12 -7.30 -14.57 -0.98
C ARG A 12 -6.18 -13.71 -0.39
N ASN A 13 -4.94 -14.21 -0.40
CA ASN A 13 -3.81 -13.48 0.14
C ASN A 13 -3.49 -12.22 -0.70
N LEU A 14 -3.60 -12.30 -2.03
CA LEU A 14 -3.43 -11.14 -2.91
C LEU A 14 -4.50 -10.08 -2.66
N ARG A 15 -5.76 -10.49 -2.47
CA ARG A 15 -6.84 -9.57 -2.12
C ARG A 15 -6.61 -8.91 -0.77
N LEU A 16 -6.18 -9.68 0.23
CA LEU A 16 -5.91 -9.16 1.56
C LEU A 16 -4.80 -8.10 1.55
N GLY A 17 -3.73 -8.34 0.78
CA GLY A 17 -2.67 -7.35 0.56
C GLY A 17 -3.20 -6.06 -0.08
N LEU A 18 -3.95 -6.18 -1.18
CA LEU A 18 -4.55 -5.05 -1.88
C LEU A 18 -5.51 -4.25 -0.98
N GLU A 19 -6.38 -4.94 -0.22
CA GLU A 19 -7.32 -4.30 0.69
C GLU A 19 -6.60 -3.56 1.82
N ALA A 20 -5.51 -4.12 2.34
CA ALA A 20 -4.68 -3.47 3.34
C ALA A 20 -4.02 -2.19 2.78
N GLU A 21 -3.41 -2.27 1.59
CA GLU A 21 -2.81 -1.10 0.91
C GLU A 21 -3.83 0.02 0.67
N ILE A 22 -5.05 -0.33 0.22
CA ILE A 22 -6.15 0.62 0.01
C ILE A 22 -6.56 1.27 1.34
N ALA A 23 -6.75 0.47 2.39
CA ALA A 23 -7.18 0.98 3.69
C ALA A 23 -6.14 1.95 4.29
N VAL A 24 -4.85 1.59 4.24
CA VAL A 24 -3.77 2.49 4.68
C VAL A 24 -3.71 3.75 3.83
N GLY A 25 -3.82 3.63 2.50
CA GLY A 25 -3.81 4.79 1.60
C GLY A 25 -4.95 5.78 1.88
N GLN A 26 -6.15 5.28 2.19
CA GLN A 26 -7.31 6.10 2.55
C GLN A 26 -7.07 6.93 3.82
N GLU A 27 -6.44 6.33 4.84
CA GLU A 27 -6.09 7.04 6.08
C GLU A 27 -4.97 8.06 5.86
N LEU A 28 -3.94 7.71 5.07
CA LEU A 28 -2.86 8.65 4.74
C LEU A 28 -3.37 9.87 3.98
N ASN A 29 -4.38 9.72 3.13
CA ASN A 29 -4.96 10.84 2.37
C ASN A 29 -5.56 11.93 3.27
N GLN A 30 -5.88 11.65 4.53
CA GLN A 30 -6.28 12.70 5.48
C GLN A 30 -5.16 13.72 5.72
N LEU A 31 -3.89 13.32 5.56
CA LEU A 31 -2.74 14.22 5.72
C LEU A 31 -2.65 15.27 4.61
N ILE A 32 -3.28 15.02 3.45
CA ILE A 32 -3.36 16.01 2.36
C ILE A 32 -4.02 17.30 2.86
N LEU A 33 -5.02 17.19 3.74
CA LEU A 33 -5.75 18.32 4.31
C LEU A 33 -4.86 19.24 5.16
N ILE A 34 -3.75 18.72 5.68
CA ILE A 34 -2.79 19.47 6.51
C ILE A 34 -1.48 19.75 5.76
N GLY A 35 -1.50 19.70 4.42
CA GLY A 35 -0.40 20.13 3.56
C GLY A 35 0.66 19.07 3.28
N TYR A 36 0.37 17.79 3.52
CA TYR A 36 1.24 16.71 3.05
C TYR A 36 0.90 16.32 1.60
N HIS A 37 1.90 15.84 0.89
CA HIS A 37 1.75 15.17 -0.39
C HIS A 37 1.80 13.66 -0.17
N VAL A 38 0.82 12.94 -0.71
CA VAL A 38 0.70 11.48 -0.59
C VAL A 38 0.73 10.90 -2.01
N TYR A 39 1.60 9.92 -2.22
CA TYR A 39 1.74 9.17 -3.46
C TYR A 39 1.52 7.69 -3.15
N HIS A 40 0.69 7.03 -3.95
CA HIS A 40 0.40 5.61 -3.84
C HIS A 40 1.07 4.87 -5.01
N ASP A 41 1.48 3.62 -4.79
CA ASP A 41 2.17 2.77 -5.78
C ASP A 41 3.31 3.52 -6.48
N PHE A 42 4.23 4.08 -5.68
CA PHE A 42 5.31 4.89 -6.18
C PHE A 42 6.36 4.01 -6.86
N SER A 43 6.51 4.17 -8.17
CA SER A 43 7.51 3.44 -8.96
C SER A 43 8.91 3.99 -8.71
N ALA A 44 9.79 3.14 -8.17
CA ALA A 44 11.24 3.35 -8.11
C ALA A 44 11.93 2.48 -9.17
N GLU A 45 13.26 2.53 -9.26
CA GLU A 45 14.01 1.91 -10.38
C GLU A 45 13.64 0.43 -10.63
N ASN A 46 13.63 -0.40 -9.59
CA ASN A 46 13.41 -1.85 -9.72
C ASN A 46 12.38 -2.40 -8.72
N PHE A 47 11.66 -1.52 -8.02
CA PHE A 47 10.66 -1.88 -7.03
C PHE A 47 9.63 -0.77 -6.90
N ASN A 48 8.47 -1.10 -6.33
CA ASN A 48 7.46 -0.11 -5.96
C ASN A 48 7.48 0.08 -4.45
N ILE A 49 7.19 1.30 -4.02
CA ILE A 49 6.89 1.62 -2.63
C ILE A 49 5.39 1.78 -2.54
N ASP A 50 4.73 1.04 -1.63
CA ASP A 50 3.28 1.06 -1.51
C ASP A 50 2.77 2.50 -1.35
N GLN A 51 3.37 3.27 -0.44
CA GLN A 51 3.02 4.68 -0.19
C GLN A 51 4.25 5.56 0.09
N VAL A 52 4.28 6.76 -0.48
CA VAL A 52 5.25 7.82 -0.14
C VAL A 52 4.51 9.05 0.37
N VAL A 53 4.89 9.54 1.54
CA VAL A 53 4.30 10.72 2.18
C VAL A 53 5.37 11.78 2.42
N VAL A 54 5.15 13.01 1.96
CA VAL A 54 6.11 14.12 2.05
C VAL A 54 5.44 15.33 2.68
N GLY A 55 6.04 15.91 3.71
CA GLY A 55 5.55 17.14 4.33
C GLY A 55 6.54 17.74 5.33
N PRO A 56 6.09 18.67 6.18
CA PRO A 56 6.96 19.37 7.14
C PRO A 56 7.70 18.43 8.11
N GLY A 57 7.15 17.24 8.39
CA GLY A 57 7.79 16.22 9.23
C GLY A 57 8.85 15.37 8.53
N GLY A 58 9.02 15.51 7.21
CA GLY A 58 9.99 14.77 6.40
C GLY A 58 9.34 13.93 5.29
N LEU A 59 10.13 12.98 4.78
CA LEU A 59 9.73 11.99 3.79
C LEU A 59 9.61 10.63 4.44
N PHE A 60 8.48 9.96 4.21
CA PHE A 60 8.17 8.64 4.73
C PHE A 60 7.88 7.70 3.57
N ALA A 61 8.62 6.59 3.49
CA ALA A 61 8.27 5.43 2.68
C ALA A 61 7.53 4.44 3.60
N ILE A 62 6.31 4.08 3.23
CA ILE A 62 5.43 3.25 4.05
C ILE A 62 5.12 1.98 3.26
N GLU A 63 5.43 0.85 3.88
CA GLU A 63 5.14 -0.49 3.39
C GLU A 63 3.93 -1.05 4.15
N THR A 64 3.00 -1.67 3.45
CA THR A 64 1.78 -2.24 4.01
C THR A 64 1.86 -3.77 4.03
N LYS A 65 1.24 -4.38 5.05
CA LYS A 65 1.09 -5.84 5.19
C LYS A 65 -0.34 -6.17 5.60
N GLY A 66 -0.95 -7.12 4.89
CA GLY A 66 -2.26 -7.70 5.18
C GLY A 66 -2.17 -9.12 5.71
#